data_AF-A0A2V2ETI0-F1
#
_entry.id   AF-A0A2V2ETI0-F1
#
_cell.length_a   1.000
_cell.length_b   1.000
_cell.length_c   1.000
_cell.angle_alpha   90.00
_cell.angle_beta   90.00
_cell.angle_gamma   90.00
#
_symmetry.space_group_name_H-M   'P 1'
#
loop_
_entity.id
_entity.type
_entity.pdbx_description
1 polymer ?
#
loop_
_entity_poly.entity_id
_entity_poly.type
_entity_poly.pdbx_seq_one_letter_code
_entity_poly.pdbx_strand_id
1 'polypeptide(L)'
;MFRKSAVILRADRKTWPRSSERVFSLKPLENIFSRCFFMKEEALKSRAVSAETDAREKDVSSQNSQDAVQESVQTVQGKVQDGAVSAAQNAEGTENSRAQKWTRFRKKYFTASTIAKLAMLSALAFAVTFLEFPIFPPASFLKLDFANVFVLIGGFMYGPVAAVIISLIKECLCLLKSSTGGVGEIANFIVTFSFVIVPTLVYRFKKGLPTVAITLAMGCVLQIAAGLLSNRYINFPLFMGDGALAAFESLWWYVLLFNLIKGVAVSLVTILLYKRISWLLNKF
;
A
#
# COMPACT_ATOMS: atom_id res chain seq x y z
N MET A 1 25.50 -59.70 31.90
CA MET A 1 26.65 -59.29 32.75
C MET A 1 27.03 -57.87 32.34
N PHE A 2 27.29 -57.00 33.32
CA PHE A 2 27.66 -55.58 33.21
C PHE A 2 26.57 -54.49 33.16
N ARG A 3 26.46 -53.91 34.35
CA ARG A 3 25.78 -52.73 34.89
C ARG A 3 26.47 -51.40 34.50
N LYS A 4 25.72 -50.30 34.72
CA LYS A 4 26.11 -48.88 35.00
C LYS A 4 26.42 -48.01 33.76
N SER A 5 25.97 -46.76 33.62
CA SER A 5 25.62 -45.73 34.61
C SER A 5 24.53 -44.77 34.12
N ALA A 6 23.75 -44.27 35.08
CA ALA A 6 22.88 -43.12 34.96
C ALA A 6 23.69 -41.81 34.90
N VAL A 7 23.22 -40.84 34.11
CA VAL A 7 23.44 -39.41 34.38
C VAL A 7 22.08 -38.72 34.29
N ILE A 8 21.56 -38.37 35.46
CA ILE A 8 20.46 -37.44 35.66
C ILE A 8 21.05 -36.04 35.61
N LEU A 9 20.60 -35.18 34.70
CA LEU A 9 20.64 -33.73 34.91
C LEU A 9 19.35 -33.06 34.42
N ARG A 10 18.84 -32.22 35.33
CA ARG A 10 17.58 -31.48 35.32
C ARG A 10 17.59 -30.29 34.34
N ALA A 11 16.37 -29.90 33.96
CA ALA A 11 15.88 -28.53 33.73
C ALA A 11 16.45 -27.72 32.54
N ASP A 12 15.59 -27.38 31.56
CA ASP A 12 14.81 -26.15 31.66
C ASP A 12 13.56 -26.26 30.76
N ARG A 13 12.39 -26.32 31.38
CA ARG A 13 11.07 -26.34 30.73
C ARG A 13 10.50 -24.93 30.93
N LYS A 14 10.97 -23.96 30.12
CA LYS A 14 10.45 -22.59 30.14
C LYS A 14 9.66 -22.24 28.88
N THR A 15 8.35 -22.28 29.08
CA THR A 15 7.35 -21.31 28.60
C THR A 15 7.14 -21.16 27.10
N TRP A 16 6.39 -22.12 26.53
CA TRP A 16 5.43 -21.84 25.46
C TRP A 16 4.09 -21.42 26.09
N PRO A 17 3.47 -20.28 25.74
CA PRO A 17 2.05 -20.09 25.98
C PRO A 17 1.26 -20.53 24.75
N ARG A 18 0.40 -21.53 24.96
CA ARG A 18 -0.62 -22.00 24.01
C ARG A 18 -1.99 -21.71 24.64
N SER A 19 -2.90 -21.13 23.83
CA SER A 19 -4.33 -20.87 24.09
C SER A 19 -4.63 -19.89 25.24
N SER A 20 -5.68 -19.07 25.27
CA SER A 20 -6.94 -18.98 24.53
C SER A 20 -7.48 -17.54 24.68
N GLU A 21 -8.49 -17.19 23.90
CA GLU A 21 -9.44 -16.08 24.17
C GLU A 21 -8.87 -14.66 24.28
N ARG A 22 -8.81 -13.95 23.15
CA ARG A 22 -9.09 -12.51 23.16
C ARG A 22 -10.21 -12.17 22.21
N VAL A 23 -11.36 -12.04 22.87
CA VAL A 23 -12.56 -11.31 22.49
C VAL A 23 -12.25 -10.15 21.55
N PHE A 24 -13.03 -10.16 20.47
CA PHE A 24 -13.28 -9.12 19.49
C PHE A 24 -13.34 -7.72 20.15
N SER A 25 -12.39 -6.84 19.85
CA SER A 25 -12.46 -5.43 20.24
C SER A 25 -12.13 -4.55 19.04
N LEU A 26 -13.19 -4.08 18.40
CA LEU A 26 -13.21 -3.04 17.37
C LEU A 26 -12.86 -1.67 17.98
N LYS A 27 -11.60 -1.44 18.39
CA LYS A 27 -11.15 -0.15 18.93
C LYS A 27 -9.79 0.43 18.44
N PRO A 28 -9.13 -0.01 17.35
CA PRO A 28 -7.98 0.74 16.83
C PRO A 28 -8.24 1.58 15.57
N LEU A 29 -9.48 1.66 15.06
CA LEU A 29 -9.76 2.33 13.78
C LEU A 29 -10.09 3.83 13.88
N GLU A 30 -10.44 4.36 15.05
CA GLU A 30 -10.73 5.80 15.21
C GLU A 30 -9.48 6.65 15.53
N ASN A 31 -8.43 6.03 16.06
CA ASN A 31 -7.26 6.76 16.59
C ASN A 31 -6.24 7.21 15.53
N ILE A 32 -6.40 6.79 14.27
CA ILE A 32 -5.49 7.16 13.17
C ILE A 32 -6.05 8.35 12.38
N PHE A 33 -7.37 8.47 12.25
CA PHE A 33 -8.00 9.59 11.56
C PHE A 33 -7.97 10.88 12.38
N SER A 34 -8.18 10.81 13.72
CA SER A 34 -8.04 12.00 14.59
C SER A 34 -6.62 12.57 14.60
N ARG A 35 -5.58 11.73 14.52
CA ARG A 35 -4.18 12.21 14.52
C ARG A 35 -3.80 12.96 13.24
N CYS A 36 -4.39 12.62 12.09
CA CYS A 36 -4.16 13.36 10.85
C CYS A 36 -4.95 14.67 10.77
N PHE A 37 -6.13 14.75 11.42
CA PHE A 37 -6.93 15.97 11.45
C PHE A 37 -6.38 17.00 12.45
N PHE A 38 -5.92 16.56 13.62
CA PHE A 38 -5.39 17.45 14.68
C PHE A 38 -4.06 18.13 14.30
N MET A 39 -3.20 17.48 13.50
CA MET A 39 -1.95 18.09 13.01
C MET A 39 -2.17 19.26 12.05
N LYS A 40 -3.35 19.38 11.43
CA LYS A 40 -3.65 20.47 10.49
C LYS A 40 -4.18 21.73 11.21
N GLU A 41 -4.68 21.58 12.43
CA GLU A 41 -5.25 22.66 13.25
C GLU A 41 -4.18 23.44 14.04
N GLU A 42 -3.13 22.77 14.53
CA GLU A 42 -2.00 23.45 15.18
C GLU A 42 -1.11 24.25 14.20
N ALA A 43 -1.09 23.85 12.93
CA ALA A 43 -0.39 24.58 11.88
C ALA A 43 -1.09 25.90 11.49
N LEU A 44 -2.39 26.02 11.75
CA LEU A 44 -3.17 27.24 11.51
C LEU A 44 -3.14 28.20 12.70
N LYS A 45 -3.13 27.71 13.95
CA LYS A 45 -2.96 28.57 15.14
C LYS A 45 -1.58 29.22 15.23
N SER A 46 -0.53 28.54 14.78
CA SER A 46 0.84 29.08 14.76
C SER A 46 1.02 30.23 13.76
N ARG A 47 0.17 30.33 12.72
CA ARG A 47 0.18 31.45 11.76
C ARG A 47 -0.66 32.65 12.20
N ALA A 48 -1.63 32.48 13.10
CA ALA A 48 -2.45 33.58 13.63
C ALA A 48 -1.75 34.36 14.74
N VAL A 49 -0.94 33.70 15.58
CA VAL A 49 -0.20 34.36 16.68
C VAL A 49 0.94 35.27 16.19
N SER A 50 1.41 35.08 14.96
CA SER A 50 2.49 35.89 14.38
C SER A 50 2.00 37.16 13.67
N ALA A 51 0.69 37.42 13.60
CA ALA A 51 0.11 38.55 12.90
C ALA A 51 -0.46 39.65 13.84
N GLU A 52 -0.39 39.46 15.17
CA GLU A 52 -1.05 40.37 16.14
C GLU A 52 -0.07 41.08 17.09
N THR A 53 1.24 40.95 16.87
CA THR A 53 2.28 41.60 17.68
C THR A 53 2.90 42.85 17.03
N ASP A 54 2.35 43.31 15.90
CA ASP A 54 2.94 44.41 15.09
C ASP A 54 2.15 45.74 15.17
N ALA A 55 1.27 45.89 16.16
CA ALA A 55 0.37 47.04 16.25
C ALA A 55 0.15 47.59 17.67
N ARG A 56 1.16 47.61 18.55
CA ARG A 56 1.03 48.38 19.80
C ARG A 56 2.34 48.76 20.49
N GLU A 57 3.19 49.52 19.82
CA GLU A 57 4.23 50.29 20.52
C GLU A 57 4.55 51.58 19.78
N LYS A 58 3.59 52.51 19.83
CA LYS A 58 3.86 53.94 19.72
C LYS A 58 3.24 54.62 20.93
N ASP A 59 4.00 55.57 21.46
CA ASP A 59 3.68 56.49 22.55
C ASP A 59 3.85 55.93 23.97
N VAL A 60 5.03 56.16 24.57
CA VAL A 60 5.23 57.16 25.63
C VAL A 60 6.73 57.26 25.92
N SER A 61 7.31 58.41 25.57
CA SER A 61 8.65 58.84 25.97
C SER A 61 8.70 59.21 27.46
N SER A 62 9.74 58.80 28.18
CA SER A 62 10.75 59.71 28.75
C SER A 62 11.45 59.16 30.01
N GLN A 63 12.77 59.29 29.97
CA GLN A 63 13.72 59.42 31.09
C GLN A 63 14.23 58.14 31.78
N ASN A 64 15.56 58.11 31.87
CA ASN A 64 16.44 57.16 32.54
C ASN A 64 16.50 55.74 31.97
N SER A 65 17.61 55.43 31.29
CA SER A 65 18.38 54.17 31.36
C SER A 65 19.22 54.01 30.09
N GLN A 66 20.30 54.78 29.96
CA GLN A 66 21.24 54.61 28.83
C GLN A 66 22.15 53.37 28.97
N ASP A 67 22.05 52.60 30.06
CA ASP A 67 22.80 51.35 30.24
C ASP A 67 21.99 50.07 29.95
N ALA A 68 20.65 50.14 29.80
CA ALA A 68 19.81 48.96 29.59
C ALA A 68 19.56 48.61 28.10
N VAL A 69 19.78 49.57 27.20
CA VAL A 69 19.46 49.43 25.76
C VAL A 69 20.54 48.65 24.99
N GLN A 70 21.79 48.66 25.49
CA GLN A 70 22.90 47.99 24.81
C GLN A 70 22.94 46.48 25.10
N GLU A 71 22.47 46.06 26.28
CA GLU A 71 22.36 44.65 26.69
C GLU A 71 21.15 43.95 26.04
N SER A 72 20.03 44.66 25.85
CA SER A 72 18.84 44.13 25.16
C SER A 72 19.06 43.97 23.65
N VAL A 73 19.82 44.85 22.99
CA VAL A 73 20.10 44.77 21.54
C VAL A 73 21.06 43.61 21.22
N GLN A 74 22.07 43.37 22.06
CA GLN A 74 22.95 42.19 21.90
C GLN A 74 22.25 40.87 22.21
N THR A 75 21.36 40.84 23.22
CA THR A 75 20.60 39.64 23.58
C THR A 75 19.58 39.24 22.51
N VAL A 76 18.97 40.22 21.82
CA VAL A 76 18.02 39.98 20.72
C VAL A 76 18.74 39.56 19.44
N GLN A 77 19.89 40.16 19.10
CA GLN A 77 20.66 39.75 17.91
C GLN A 77 21.26 38.34 18.05
N GLY A 78 21.74 37.95 19.25
CA GLY A 78 22.19 36.58 19.52
C GLY A 78 21.07 35.54 19.36
N LYS A 79 19.88 35.81 19.91
CA LYS A 79 18.71 34.91 19.81
C LYS A 79 18.18 34.73 18.38
N VAL A 80 18.22 35.78 17.56
CA VAL A 80 17.77 35.69 16.15
C VAL A 80 18.77 34.89 15.31
N GLN A 81 20.07 35.03 15.59
CA GLN A 81 21.11 34.32 14.86
C GLN A 81 21.17 32.83 15.25
N ASP A 82 21.00 32.50 16.53
CA ASP A 82 20.88 31.12 17.01
C ASP A 82 19.60 30.44 16.50
N GLY A 83 18.49 31.18 16.42
CA GLY A 83 17.23 30.69 15.84
C GLY A 83 17.31 30.43 14.33
N ALA A 84 17.99 31.30 13.58
CA ALA A 84 18.19 31.14 12.13
C ALA A 84 19.14 29.97 11.81
N VAL A 85 20.20 29.79 12.59
CA VAL A 85 21.13 28.66 12.45
C VAL A 85 20.45 27.33 12.82
N SER A 86 19.63 27.30 13.87
CA SER A 86 18.87 26.10 14.25
C SER A 86 17.79 25.75 13.22
N ALA A 87 17.12 26.73 12.61
CA ALA A 87 16.15 26.48 11.54
C ALA A 87 16.81 25.96 10.25
N ALA A 88 17.98 26.49 9.87
CA ALA A 88 18.75 26.03 8.72
C ALA A 88 19.29 24.60 8.90
N GLN A 89 19.83 24.26 10.08
CA GLN A 89 20.30 22.91 10.39
C GLN A 89 19.19 21.85 10.41
N ASN A 90 17.99 22.22 10.88
CA ASN A 90 16.83 21.33 10.86
C ASN A 90 16.26 21.12 9.44
N ALA A 91 16.32 22.14 8.58
CA ALA A 91 15.94 22.03 7.17
C ALA A 91 16.92 21.14 6.39
N GLU A 92 18.24 21.32 6.59
CA GLU A 92 19.27 20.48 5.97
C GLU A 92 19.23 19.03 6.48
N GLY A 93 18.97 18.81 7.78
CA GLY A 93 18.83 17.47 8.37
C GLY A 93 17.61 16.71 7.85
N THR A 94 16.51 17.40 7.56
CA THR A 94 15.30 16.80 6.98
C THR A 94 15.44 16.55 5.47
N GLU A 95 16.11 17.44 4.72
CA GLU A 95 16.45 17.20 3.31
C GLU A 95 17.43 16.05 3.14
N ASN A 96 18.50 16.00 3.93
CA ASN A 96 19.46 14.89 3.92
C ASN A 96 18.80 13.57 4.34
N SER A 97 17.91 13.57 5.34
CA SER A 97 17.14 12.37 5.72
C SER A 97 16.16 11.93 4.62
N ARG A 98 15.52 12.85 3.90
CA ARG A 98 14.66 12.54 2.75
C ARG A 98 15.48 12.00 1.59
N ALA A 99 16.56 12.67 1.21
CA ALA A 99 17.46 12.25 0.12
C ALA A 99 18.11 10.88 0.42
N GLN A 100 18.55 10.64 1.66
CA GLN A 100 19.07 9.33 2.08
C GLN A 100 17.98 8.24 2.09
N LYS A 101 16.75 8.57 2.49
CA LYS A 101 15.61 7.64 2.42
C LYS A 101 15.28 7.30 0.97
N TRP A 102 15.30 8.27 0.05
CA TRP A 102 15.09 8.08 -1.38
C TRP A 102 16.19 7.23 -2.05
N THR A 103 17.47 7.46 -1.71
CA THR A 103 18.59 6.67 -2.25
C THR A 103 18.59 5.23 -1.75
N ARG A 104 18.24 4.98 -0.48
CA ARG A 104 18.03 3.61 0.03
C ARG A 104 16.84 2.91 -0.63
N PHE A 105 15.73 3.61 -0.86
CA PHE A 105 14.59 3.07 -1.60
C PHE A 105 15.02 2.65 -3.02
N ARG A 106 15.74 3.51 -3.76
CA ARG A 106 16.25 3.17 -5.10
C ARG A 106 17.17 1.95 -5.09
N LYS A 107 18.16 1.86 -4.19
CA LYS A 107 19.07 0.69 -4.12
C LYS A 107 18.33 -0.64 -3.89
N LYS A 108 17.24 -0.63 -3.12
CA LYS A 108 16.48 -1.85 -2.77
C LYS A 108 15.67 -2.43 -3.94
N TYR A 109 15.16 -1.57 -4.83
CA TYR A 109 14.37 -1.99 -5.99
C TYR A 109 15.22 -2.11 -7.28
N PHE A 110 16.24 -1.27 -7.44
CA PHE A 110 17.16 -1.28 -8.60
C PHE A 110 18.40 -2.16 -8.39
N THR A 111 18.23 -3.31 -7.73
CA THR A 111 19.25 -4.37 -7.77
C THR A 111 18.94 -5.28 -8.95
N ALA A 112 19.95 -5.65 -9.74
CA ALA A 112 19.78 -6.50 -10.93
C ALA A 112 18.97 -7.78 -10.65
N SER A 113 19.21 -8.43 -9.50
CA SER A 113 18.45 -9.62 -9.08
C SER A 113 16.96 -9.36 -8.83
N THR A 114 16.61 -8.19 -8.29
CA THR A 114 15.21 -7.81 -8.05
C THR A 114 14.50 -7.54 -9.37
N ILE A 115 15.13 -6.77 -10.26
CA ILE A 115 14.57 -6.47 -11.59
C ILE A 115 14.36 -7.77 -12.38
N ALA A 116 15.33 -8.68 -12.37
CA ALA A 116 15.20 -9.97 -13.05
C ALA A 116 14.04 -10.81 -12.52
N LYS A 117 13.81 -10.83 -11.20
CA LYS A 117 12.69 -11.56 -10.58
C LYS A 117 11.34 -10.90 -10.87
N LEU A 118 11.27 -9.57 -10.89
CA LEU A 118 10.05 -8.85 -11.29
C LEU A 118 9.73 -9.09 -12.77
N ALA A 119 10.74 -9.06 -13.65
CA ALA A 119 10.58 -9.36 -15.07
C ALA A 119 10.10 -10.81 -15.28
N MET A 120 10.71 -11.78 -14.58
CA MET A 120 10.29 -13.18 -14.62
C MET A 120 8.83 -13.36 -14.17
N LEU A 121 8.43 -12.74 -13.04
CA LEU A 121 7.05 -12.81 -12.55
C LEU A 121 6.06 -12.13 -13.52
N SER A 122 6.45 -11.03 -14.15
CA SER A 122 5.63 -10.34 -15.16
C SER A 122 5.47 -11.18 -16.41
N ALA A 123 6.54 -11.83 -16.88
CA ALA A 123 6.49 -12.77 -18.00
C ALA A 123 5.61 -13.99 -17.70
N LEU A 124 5.68 -14.54 -16.48
CA LEU A 124 4.80 -15.63 -16.04
C LEU A 124 3.34 -15.17 -15.97
N ALA A 125 3.06 -13.99 -15.42
CA ALA A 125 1.72 -13.41 -15.38
C ALA A 125 1.15 -13.25 -16.81
N PHE A 126 1.96 -12.74 -17.74
CA PHE A 126 1.59 -12.61 -19.14
C PHE A 126 1.35 -13.98 -19.80
N ALA A 127 2.23 -14.96 -19.59
CA ALA A 127 2.08 -16.31 -20.13
C ALA A 127 0.78 -16.98 -19.66
N VAL A 128 0.43 -16.82 -18.38
CA VAL A 128 -0.83 -17.37 -17.83
C VAL A 128 -2.07 -16.64 -18.35
N THR A 129 -1.93 -15.41 -18.84
CA THR A 129 -3.04 -14.70 -19.49
C THR A 129 -3.46 -15.35 -20.80
N PHE A 130 -2.60 -16.14 -21.47
CA PHE A 130 -3.01 -16.92 -22.64
C PHE A 130 -3.96 -18.07 -22.32
N LEU A 131 -4.04 -18.51 -21.06
CA LEU A 131 -4.97 -19.54 -20.60
C LEU A 131 -6.30 -18.95 -20.13
N GLU A 132 -6.64 -17.76 -20.61
CA GLU A 132 -7.89 -17.10 -20.29
C GLU A 132 -9.09 -17.77 -20.98
N PHE A 133 -10.22 -17.87 -20.29
CA PHE A 133 -11.46 -18.38 -20.86
C PHE A 133 -12.67 -17.58 -20.36
N PRO A 134 -13.69 -17.38 -21.23
CA PRO A 134 -14.93 -16.73 -20.82
C PRO A 134 -15.77 -17.69 -19.96
N ILE A 135 -16.24 -17.22 -18.81
CA ILE A 135 -17.11 -18.02 -17.93
C ILE A 135 -18.56 -17.97 -18.41
N PHE A 136 -19.02 -16.77 -18.80
CA PHE A 136 -20.40 -16.52 -19.16
C PHE A 136 -20.50 -16.25 -20.66
N PRO A 137 -21.20 -17.11 -21.44
CA PRO A 137 -21.40 -16.87 -22.88
C PRO A 137 -22.02 -15.50 -23.22
N PRO A 138 -23.01 -14.97 -22.47
CA PRO A 138 -23.58 -13.64 -22.71
C PRO A 138 -22.60 -12.49 -22.45
N ALA A 139 -21.55 -12.71 -21.66
CA ALA A 139 -20.54 -11.72 -21.29
C ALA A 139 -19.14 -12.22 -21.68
N SER A 140 -18.95 -12.55 -22.95
CA SER A 140 -17.71 -13.10 -23.50
C SER A 140 -16.49 -12.17 -23.38
N PHE A 141 -16.72 -10.88 -23.14
CA PHE A 141 -15.69 -9.89 -22.84
C PHE A 141 -15.04 -10.08 -21.46
N LEU A 142 -15.70 -10.78 -20.53
CA LEU A 142 -15.17 -11.09 -19.21
C LEU A 142 -14.45 -12.44 -19.22
N LYS A 143 -13.12 -12.39 -19.28
CA LYS A 143 -12.28 -13.58 -19.31
C LYS A 143 -11.56 -13.78 -17.99
N LEU A 144 -11.66 -14.99 -17.45
CA LEU A 144 -10.97 -15.35 -16.23
C LEU A 144 -9.54 -15.74 -16.56
N ASP A 145 -8.60 -15.14 -15.84
CA ASP A 145 -7.18 -15.44 -15.88
C ASP A 145 -6.62 -15.59 -14.45
N PHE A 146 -5.54 -16.35 -14.31
CA PHE A 146 -4.84 -16.53 -13.03
C PHE A 146 -3.56 -15.69 -12.93
N ALA A 147 -3.38 -14.70 -13.82
CA ALA A 147 -2.18 -13.87 -13.84
C ALA A 147 -2.03 -13.06 -12.54
N ASN A 148 -3.16 -12.66 -11.95
CA ASN A 148 -3.21 -11.90 -10.69
C ASN A 148 -2.59 -12.64 -9.50
N VAL A 149 -2.46 -13.98 -9.57
CA VAL A 149 -1.74 -14.78 -8.57
C VAL A 149 -0.26 -14.42 -8.56
N PHE A 150 0.37 -14.29 -9.72
CA PHE A 150 1.78 -13.93 -9.83
C PHE A 150 2.04 -12.48 -9.40
N VAL A 151 1.10 -11.58 -9.72
CA VAL A 151 1.09 -10.19 -9.24
C VAL A 151 1.08 -10.16 -7.71
N LEU A 152 0.20 -10.92 -7.06
CA LEU A 152 0.13 -11.02 -5.60
C LEU A 152 1.39 -11.62 -4.97
N ILE A 153 1.95 -12.68 -5.57
CA ILE A 153 3.20 -13.28 -5.09
C ILE A 153 4.34 -12.25 -5.14
N GLY A 154 4.49 -11.55 -6.26
CA GLY A 154 5.47 -10.47 -6.39
C GLY A 154 5.23 -9.34 -5.38
N GLY A 155 3.96 -9.00 -5.15
CA GLY A 155 3.53 -8.03 -4.15
C GLY A 155 3.87 -8.43 -2.71
N PHE A 156 3.67 -9.68 -2.33
CA PHE A 156 4.01 -10.17 -1.00
C PHE A 156 5.52 -10.28 -0.78
N MET A 157 6.29 -10.61 -1.82
CA MET A 157 7.74 -10.74 -1.76
C MET A 157 8.47 -9.39 -1.75
N TYR A 158 8.07 -8.45 -2.63
CA TYR A 158 8.79 -7.20 -2.88
C TYR A 158 8.02 -5.94 -2.43
N GLY A 159 6.76 -6.09 -2.01
CA GLY A 159 5.89 -5.02 -1.53
C GLY A 159 4.88 -4.53 -2.57
N PRO A 160 3.98 -3.60 -2.18
CA PRO A 160 2.87 -3.16 -3.02
C PRO A 160 3.33 -2.51 -4.33
N VAL A 161 4.42 -1.75 -4.31
CA VAL A 161 4.99 -1.12 -5.53
C VAL A 161 5.37 -2.16 -6.58
N ALA A 162 5.89 -3.31 -6.15
CA ALA A 162 6.23 -4.39 -7.06
C ALA A 162 4.99 -5.03 -7.70
N ALA A 163 3.90 -5.20 -6.95
CA ALA A 163 2.64 -5.67 -7.52
C ALA A 163 2.14 -4.72 -8.62
N VAL A 164 2.18 -3.41 -8.37
CA VAL A 164 1.77 -2.41 -9.38
C VAL A 164 2.63 -2.51 -10.64
N ILE A 165 3.96 -2.60 -10.48
CA ILE A 165 4.88 -2.74 -11.62
C ILE A 165 4.59 -4.01 -12.41
N ILE A 166 4.42 -5.17 -11.74
CA ILE A 166 4.15 -6.45 -12.42
C ILE A 166 2.81 -6.38 -13.17
N SER A 167 1.76 -5.85 -12.52
CA SER A 167 0.46 -5.68 -13.19
C SER A 167 0.56 -4.72 -14.38
N LEU A 168 1.29 -3.62 -14.26
CA LEU A 168 1.43 -2.66 -15.35
C LEU A 168 2.17 -3.27 -16.54
N ILE A 169 3.30 -3.94 -16.29
CA ILE A 169 4.06 -4.62 -17.35
C ILE A 169 3.20 -5.68 -18.04
N LYS A 170 2.49 -6.52 -17.28
CA LYS A 170 1.58 -7.53 -17.82
C LYS A 170 0.55 -6.91 -18.76
N GLU A 171 -0.17 -5.89 -18.32
CA GLU A 171 -1.23 -5.26 -19.13
C GLU A 171 -0.63 -4.51 -20.32
N CYS A 172 0.54 -3.88 -20.20
CA CYS A 172 1.26 -3.31 -21.34
C CYS A 172 1.65 -4.36 -22.40
N LEU A 173 2.02 -5.58 -21.99
CA LEU A 173 2.29 -6.67 -22.92
C LEU A 173 1.00 -7.19 -23.57
N CYS A 174 -0.10 -7.27 -22.82
CA CYS A 174 -1.41 -7.62 -23.37
C CYS A 174 -1.92 -6.58 -24.38
N LEU A 175 -1.67 -5.29 -24.14
CA LEU A 175 -2.03 -4.21 -25.06
C LEU A 175 -1.46 -4.41 -26.46
N LEU A 176 -0.24 -4.95 -26.59
CA LEU A 176 0.39 -5.23 -27.90
C LEU A 176 -0.33 -6.33 -28.69
N LYS A 177 -1.10 -7.18 -28.01
CA LYS A 177 -1.88 -8.27 -28.61
C LYS A 177 -3.37 -7.92 -28.72
N SER A 178 -3.87 -7.00 -27.91
CA SER A 178 -5.30 -6.81 -27.70
C SER A 178 -5.98 -6.24 -28.96
N SER A 179 -7.01 -6.93 -29.45
CA SER A 179 -7.84 -6.48 -30.57
C SER A 179 -8.91 -5.46 -30.16
N THR A 180 -8.99 -5.12 -28.87
CA THR A 180 -10.04 -4.28 -28.27
C THR A 180 -9.68 -2.79 -28.18
N GLY A 181 -8.61 -2.36 -28.85
CA GLY A 181 -8.10 -0.99 -28.75
C GLY A 181 -7.51 -0.65 -27.37
N GLY A 182 -7.29 -1.64 -26.52
CA GLY A 182 -6.67 -1.49 -25.20
C GLY A 182 -7.60 -1.06 -24.06
N VAL A 183 -8.87 -0.80 -24.36
CA VAL A 183 -9.87 -0.39 -23.36
C VAL A 183 -10.08 -1.48 -22.30
N GLY A 184 -10.18 -2.74 -22.73
CA GLY A 184 -10.35 -3.88 -21.84
C GLY A 184 -9.15 -4.10 -20.91
N GLU A 185 -7.93 -3.92 -21.40
CA GLU A 185 -6.70 -4.07 -20.61
C GLU A 185 -6.59 -2.96 -19.54
N ILE A 186 -6.98 -1.72 -19.88
CA ILE A 186 -7.02 -0.62 -18.90
C ILE A 186 -8.04 -0.92 -17.80
N ALA A 187 -9.24 -1.39 -18.17
CA ALA A 187 -10.24 -1.81 -17.19
C ALA A 187 -9.71 -2.95 -16.30
N ASN A 188 -9.08 -3.97 -16.88
CA ASN A 188 -8.49 -5.10 -16.15
C ASN A 188 -7.35 -4.66 -15.23
N PHE A 189 -6.53 -3.68 -15.64
CA PHE A 189 -5.51 -3.05 -14.80
C PHE A 189 -6.13 -2.39 -13.56
N ILE A 190 -7.16 -1.56 -13.72
CA ILE A 190 -7.82 -0.86 -12.60
C ILE A 190 -8.44 -1.86 -11.61
N VAL A 191 -9.10 -2.89 -12.14
CA VAL A 191 -9.70 -3.96 -11.34
C VAL A 191 -8.64 -4.74 -10.58
N THR A 192 -7.56 -5.12 -11.26
CA THR A 192 -6.43 -5.84 -10.66
C THR A 192 -5.73 -5.00 -9.61
N PHE A 193 -5.46 -3.72 -9.89
CA PHE A 193 -4.85 -2.79 -8.95
C PHE A 193 -5.67 -2.69 -7.65
N SER A 194 -6.99 -2.53 -7.78
CA SER A 194 -7.92 -2.45 -6.65
C SER A 194 -7.93 -3.73 -5.80
N PHE A 195 -7.80 -4.89 -6.44
CA PHE A 195 -7.71 -6.18 -5.76
C PHE A 195 -6.38 -6.36 -5.01
N VAL A 196 -5.25 -6.02 -5.63
CA VAL A 196 -3.91 -6.34 -5.09
C VAL A 196 -3.40 -5.33 -4.07
N ILE A 197 -3.87 -4.08 -4.08
CA ILE A 197 -3.32 -3.01 -3.25
C ILE A 197 -3.52 -3.27 -1.76
N VAL A 198 -4.71 -3.68 -1.34
CA VAL A 198 -5.04 -3.96 0.07
C VAL A 198 -4.23 -5.13 0.64
N PRO A 199 -4.23 -6.33 0.03
CA PRO A 199 -3.49 -7.47 0.57
C PRO A 199 -1.98 -7.19 0.60
N THR A 200 -1.42 -6.58 -0.44
CA THR A 200 0.04 -6.33 -0.50
C THR A 200 0.50 -5.22 0.46
N LEU A 201 -0.34 -4.21 0.71
CA LEU A 201 -0.04 -3.15 1.67
C LEU A 201 -0.11 -3.67 3.11
N VAL A 202 -1.18 -4.38 3.48
CA VAL A 202 -1.35 -4.90 4.84
C VAL A 202 -0.29 -5.95 5.17
N TYR A 203 0.07 -6.80 4.20
CA TYR A 203 1.12 -7.81 4.38
C TYR A 203 2.49 -7.20 4.74
N ARG A 204 2.75 -5.96 4.33
CA ARG A 204 3.99 -5.24 4.70
C ARG A 204 4.08 -4.97 6.21
N PHE A 205 2.94 -4.80 6.89
CA PHE A 205 2.88 -4.49 8.32
C PHE A 205 2.65 -5.74 9.17
N LYS A 206 1.76 -6.64 8.76
CA LYS A 206 1.51 -7.91 9.44
C LYS A 206 1.60 -9.08 8.48
N LYS A 207 2.58 -9.94 8.75
CA LYS A 207 2.76 -11.21 8.04
C LYS A 207 1.92 -12.29 8.71
N GLY A 208 1.20 -13.07 7.91
CA GLY A 208 0.45 -14.20 8.40
C GLY A 208 -0.59 -14.66 7.40
N LEU A 209 -0.80 -15.97 7.31
CA LEU A 209 -1.85 -16.58 6.48
C LEU A 209 -3.27 -16.07 6.82
N PRO A 210 -3.68 -15.92 8.10
CA PRO A 210 -5.01 -15.38 8.40
C PRO A 210 -5.16 -13.91 7.97
N THR A 211 -4.09 -13.12 8.08
CA THR A 211 -4.08 -11.73 7.60
C THR A 211 -4.25 -11.68 6.08
N VAL A 212 -3.51 -12.51 5.34
CA VAL A 212 -3.63 -12.61 3.88
C VAL A 212 -5.06 -12.98 3.49
N ALA A 213 -5.66 -14.00 4.11
CA ALA A 213 -7.03 -14.43 3.80
C ALA A 213 -8.07 -13.31 4.01
N ILE A 214 -8.01 -12.59 5.14
CA ILE A 214 -8.94 -11.49 5.44
C ILE A 214 -8.75 -10.34 4.43
N THR A 215 -7.50 -10.01 4.11
CA THR A 215 -7.20 -8.91 3.19
C THR A 215 -7.51 -9.24 1.74
N LEU A 216 -7.44 -10.51 1.33
CA LEU A 216 -7.90 -10.98 0.03
C LEU A 216 -9.43 -10.89 -0.07
N ALA A 217 -10.16 -11.20 1.00
CA ALA A 217 -11.61 -11.00 1.03
C ALA A 217 -11.98 -9.51 0.86
N MET A 218 -11.29 -8.61 1.57
CA MET A 218 -11.46 -7.15 1.38
C MET A 218 -11.08 -6.71 -0.04
N GLY A 219 -9.98 -7.24 -0.59
CA GLY A 219 -9.57 -6.99 -1.96
C GLY A 219 -10.63 -7.45 -2.97
N CYS A 220 -11.29 -8.58 -2.74
CA CYS A 220 -12.36 -9.09 -3.58
C CYS A 220 -13.56 -8.12 -3.62
N VAL A 221 -13.95 -7.55 -2.48
CA VAL A 221 -15.01 -6.52 -2.43
C VAL A 221 -14.62 -5.29 -3.24
N LEU A 222 -13.38 -4.81 -3.11
CA LEU A 222 -12.88 -3.69 -3.91
C LEU A 222 -12.80 -4.02 -5.40
N GLN A 223 -12.42 -5.25 -5.75
CA GLN A 223 -12.39 -5.74 -7.12
C GLN A 223 -13.79 -5.71 -7.75
N ILE A 224 -14.82 -6.12 -7.01
CA ILE A 224 -16.21 -6.09 -7.49
C ILE A 224 -16.65 -4.64 -7.72
N ALA A 225 -16.39 -3.75 -6.77
CA ALA A 225 -16.73 -2.33 -6.91
C ALA A 225 -16.01 -1.69 -8.12
N ALA A 226 -14.70 -1.90 -8.24
CA ALA A 226 -13.91 -1.42 -9.37
C ALA A 226 -14.35 -2.06 -10.69
N GLY A 227 -14.71 -3.34 -10.68
CA GLY A 227 -15.21 -4.08 -11.84
C GLY A 227 -16.52 -3.52 -12.36
N LEU A 228 -17.46 -3.22 -11.47
CA LEU A 228 -18.72 -2.57 -11.84
C LEU A 228 -18.48 -1.17 -12.40
N LEU A 229 -17.62 -0.37 -11.74
CA LEU A 229 -17.32 0.99 -12.16
C LEU A 229 -16.60 1.05 -13.51
N SER A 230 -15.55 0.25 -13.69
CA SER A 230 -14.80 0.16 -14.94
C SER A 230 -15.69 -0.35 -16.08
N ASN A 231 -16.54 -1.34 -15.84
CA ASN A 231 -17.45 -1.78 -16.90
C ASN A 231 -18.46 -0.68 -17.25
N ARG A 232 -19.09 -0.05 -16.26
CA ARG A 232 -20.13 0.96 -16.46
C ARG A 232 -19.64 2.21 -17.19
N TYR A 233 -18.44 2.70 -16.86
CA TYR A 233 -17.94 3.99 -17.35
C TYR A 233 -16.86 3.87 -18.43
N ILE A 234 -16.16 2.74 -18.51
CA ILE A 234 -15.06 2.56 -19.48
C ILE A 234 -15.52 1.59 -20.57
N ASN A 235 -15.78 0.32 -20.24
CA ASN A 235 -16.03 -0.69 -21.28
C ASN A 235 -17.32 -0.42 -22.07
N PHE A 236 -18.49 -0.40 -21.41
CA PHE A 236 -19.77 -0.30 -22.13
C PHE A 236 -19.89 0.98 -22.97
N PRO A 237 -19.55 2.18 -22.46
CA PRO A 237 -19.62 3.41 -23.25
C PRO A 237 -18.69 3.40 -24.46
N LEU A 238 -17.47 2.87 -24.32
CA LEU A 238 -16.50 2.85 -25.41
C LEU A 238 -16.80 1.81 -26.49
N PHE A 239 -17.48 0.71 -26.15
CA PHE A 239 -17.84 -0.32 -27.13
C PHE A 239 -19.25 -0.16 -27.74
N MET A 240 -20.21 0.41 -27.01
CA MET A 240 -21.62 0.43 -27.41
C MET A 240 -22.23 1.84 -27.55
N GLY A 241 -21.49 2.90 -27.22
CA GLY A 241 -21.96 4.28 -27.33
C GLY A 241 -23.28 4.51 -26.59
N ASP A 242 -24.30 4.99 -27.31
CA ASP A 242 -25.61 5.36 -26.75
C ASP A 242 -26.39 4.19 -26.13
N GLY A 243 -26.12 2.94 -26.57
CA GLY A 243 -26.74 1.73 -26.02
C GLY A 243 -26.11 1.20 -24.73
N ALA A 244 -25.02 1.82 -24.26
CA ALA A 244 -24.21 1.32 -23.15
C ALA A 244 -24.98 1.12 -21.84
N LEU A 245 -25.94 2.00 -21.56
CA LEU A 245 -26.68 2.00 -20.29
C LEU A 245 -27.65 0.81 -20.22
N ALA A 246 -28.43 0.60 -21.27
CA ALA A 246 -29.35 -0.54 -21.37
C ALA A 246 -28.60 -1.89 -21.39
N ALA A 247 -27.48 -1.96 -22.10
CA ALA A 247 -26.65 -3.17 -22.12
C ALA A 247 -26.04 -3.47 -20.73
N PHE A 248 -25.58 -2.45 -20.01
CA PHE A 248 -25.09 -2.62 -18.65
C PHE A 248 -26.20 -3.07 -17.70
N GLU A 249 -27.40 -2.51 -17.78
CA GLU A 249 -28.54 -2.92 -16.95
C GLU A 249 -28.95 -4.39 -17.16
N SER A 250 -28.75 -4.93 -18.36
CA SER A 250 -28.95 -6.37 -18.60
C SER A 250 -27.80 -7.24 -18.08
N LEU A 251 -26.57 -6.70 -17.99
CA LEU A 251 -25.35 -7.49 -17.80
C LEU A 251 -24.62 -7.26 -16.46
N TRP A 252 -25.00 -6.25 -15.67
CA TRP A 252 -24.28 -5.88 -14.44
C TRP A 252 -24.21 -7.02 -13.43
N TRP A 253 -25.22 -7.89 -13.38
CA TRP A 253 -25.22 -9.05 -12.49
C TRP A 253 -24.18 -10.10 -12.89
N TYR A 254 -23.96 -10.31 -14.20
CA TYR A 254 -22.87 -11.15 -14.71
C TYR A 254 -21.51 -10.53 -14.38
N VAL A 255 -21.36 -9.21 -14.50
CA VAL A 255 -20.13 -8.50 -14.14
C VAL A 255 -19.82 -8.69 -12.65
N LEU A 256 -20.83 -8.56 -11.79
CA LEU A 256 -20.69 -8.77 -10.35
C LEU A 256 -20.26 -10.22 -10.05
N LEU A 257 -21.00 -11.19 -10.58
CA LEU A 257 -20.75 -12.61 -10.33
C LEU A 257 -19.40 -13.06 -10.87
N PHE A 258 -19.02 -12.59 -12.06
CA PHE A 258 -17.71 -12.85 -12.65
C PHE A 258 -16.57 -12.32 -11.78
N ASN A 259 -16.67 -11.07 -11.30
CA ASN A 259 -15.62 -10.50 -10.44
C ASN A 259 -15.51 -11.22 -9.09
N LEU A 260 -16.64 -11.67 -8.53
CA LEU A 260 -16.65 -12.51 -7.34
C LEU A 260 -15.94 -13.84 -7.59
N ILE A 261 -16.30 -14.56 -8.66
CA ILE A 261 -15.67 -15.85 -9.02
C ILE A 261 -14.17 -15.66 -9.28
N LYS A 262 -13.79 -14.64 -10.07
CA LYS A 262 -12.39 -14.32 -10.35
C LYS A 262 -11.62 -14.03 -9.06
N GLY A 263 -12.16 -13.18 -8.20
CA GLY A 263 -11.54 -12.81 -6.92
C GLY A 263 -11.35 -14.02 -5.98
N VAL A 264 -12.37 -14.87 -5.85
CA VAL A 264 -12.31 -16.09 -5.02
C VAL A 264 -11.32 -17.10 -5.61
N ALA A 265 -11.36 -17.36 -6.91
CA ALA A 265 -10.47 -18.31 -7.57
C ALA A 265 -9.00 -17.88 -7.42
N VAL A 266 -8.69 -16.61 -7.71
CA VAL A 266 -7.34 -16.06 -7.53
C VAL A 266 -6.91 -16.10 -6.07
N SER A 267 -7.80 -15.79 -5.13
CA SER A 267 -7.50 -15.84 -3.69
C SER A 267 -7.17 -17.25 -3.22
N LEU A 268 -7.95 -18.26 -3.62
CA LEU A 268 -7.70 -19.66 -3.28
C LEU A 268 -6.36 -20.14 -3.81
N VAL A 269 -6.07 -19.87 -5.08
CA VAL A 269 -4.79 -20.23 -5.71
C VAL A 269 -3.64 -19.51 -5.00
N THR A 270 -3.79 -18.23 -4.68
CA THR A 270 -2.77 -17.46 -3.96
C THR A 270 -2.47 -18.03 -2.58
N ILE A 271 -3.50 -18.40 -1.80
CA ILE A 271 -3.33 -19.02 -0.47
C ILE A 271 -2.63 -20.38 -0.58
N LEU A 272 -3.01 -21.19 -1.58
CA LEU A 272 -2.40 -22.50 -1.82
C LEU A 272 -0.91 -22.37 -2.19
N LEU A 273 -0.57 -21.43 -3.07
CA LEU A 273 0.82 -21.15 -3.44
C LEU A 273 1.61 -20.57 -2.26
N TYR A 274 1.01 -19.66 -1.49
CA TYR A 274 1.63 -19.07 -0.30
C TYR A 274 2.05 -20.15 0.72
N LYS A 275 1.15 -21.10 0.99
CA LYS A 275 1.44 -22.22 1.92
C LYS A 275 2.63 -23.06 1.44
N ARG A 276 2.75 -23.29 0.14
CA ARG A 276 3.86 -24.06 -0.45
C ARG A 276 5.18 -23.31 -0.41
N ILE A 277 5.18 -22.01 -0.72
CA ILE A 277 6.37 -21.15 -0.70
C ILE A 277 6.88 -20.98 0.74
N SER A 278 6.00 -20.73 1.70
CA SER A 278 6.39 -20.58 3.11
C SER A 278 7.00 -21.85 3.70
N TRP A 279 6.60 -23.03 3.22
CA TRP A 279 7.19 -24.30 3.65
C TRP A 279 8.61 -24.49 3.09
N LEU A 280 8.81 -24.17 1.80
CA LEU A 280 10.14 -24.26 1.17
C LEU A 280 11.14 -23.29 1.81
N LEU A 281 10.69 -22.08 2.17
CA LEU A 281 11.56 -21.06 2.77
C LEU A 281 11.93 -21.32 4.24
N ASN A 282 11.14 -22.12 4.98
CA ASN A 282 11.48 -22.50 6.36
C ASN A 282 12.35 -23.77 6.43
N LYS A 283 12.65 -24.39 5.29
CA LYS A 283 13.47 -25.61 5.21
C LYS A 283 14.94 -25.32 4.85
N PHE A 284 15.25 -24.11 4.41
CA PHE A 284 16.60 -23.58 4.19
C PHE A 284 16.88 -22.50 5.23
#